data_AF-A0A7L3B725-F1
#
_entry.id   AF-A0A7L3B725-F1
#
_cell.length_a   1.000
_cell.length_b   1.000
_cell.length_c   1.000
_cell.angle_alpha   90.00
_cell.angle_beta   90.00
_cell.angle_gamma   90.00
#
_symmetry.space_group_name_H-M   'P 1'
#
loop_
_entity.id
_entity.type
_entity.pdbx_description
1 polymer ?
#
loop_
_entity_poly.entity_id
_entity_poly.type
_entity_poly.pdbx_seq_one_letter_code
_entity_poly.pdbx_strand_id
1 'polypeptide(L)'
;TSCISLCAFLIISFFLPPPQPAPETTEIDVDGGVDQDIFDINEALGLDLFEGDIKLDGMQERNSIIGDNYRWPHVIPYVLDDSLEMNAKGLILKAFEQYRLKTCIDFKPWEGEKNYISVFKGSGCWSSVGNRQQGLQQLSIGAGCDRIATIQHEFLHALGFWHEQSRSDRDDYVSIIWDRIQAGKDHNFLKYDDKTSDSLNVPYDYTSVMHYSQNAFRNGTEPTIVTNIPHFMDVIGQRMDFSDYDLQKLNRLYGCSSSLSFMDTCSFELENICGMIQSADDNTDWQRLSHVPAGPNTDHTNLGECEDSGYFMHFNTSAGAEGNTAMLESRILYPKRGFQCLQFYFYNSGHESDQLSVWVREYTSVHPSGTLRLIEEIKGSPASYWQLHHVSLNVTSKFRVVFRGTRGSGLSHGGLSIDDINLSETQCPQHIWHIRNFTHLLNTSPAGTAGRIYSPPFYSRTGYAFQVSLYVNGTTDNPFNLAIYLHLISGANDDQLQWPCAWQQGTMILLDQHPDIRQRMSNQRSVTTDPLQLSDSTSTYFWDRPDKVGSMASFPNGTTFMRGPGSGTSAFLTHQRLRSRNFVKEDGVFILLTME
;
A
#
# COMPACT_ATOMS: atom_id res chain seq x y z
N THR A 1 79.17 -34.94 -14.26
CA THR A 1 78.19 -34.65 -15.32
C THR A 1 77.06 -33.86 -14.71
N SER A 2 77.01 -32.58 -15.07
CA SER A 2 75.90 -31.61 -14.91
C SER A 2 75.42 -31.22 -13.49
N CYS A 3 76.05 -30.18 -12.94
CA CYS A 3 75.41 -29.24 -12.01
C CYS A 3 74.55 -28.25 -12.81
N ILE A 4 73.28 -28.10 -12.46
CA ILE A 4 72.45 -26.96 -12.88
C ILE A 4 71.96 -26.26 -11.61
N SER A 5 72.38 -25.01 -11.49
CA SER A 5 71.96 -24.03 -10.49
C SER A 5 70.60 -23.46 -10.88
N LEU A 6 69.61 -23.50 -9.99
CA LEU A 6 68.35 -22.76 -10.16
C LEU A 6 68.39 -21.49 -9.31
N CYS A 7 68.44 -20.34 -9.99
CA CYS A 7 68.29 -19.02 -9.40
C CYS A 7 66.84 -18.82 -8.91
N ALA A 8 66.67 -18.38 -7.66
CA ALA A 8 65.40 -17.90 -7.15
C ALA A 8 65.20 -16.44 -7.57
N PHE A 9 64.15 -16.18 -8.37
CA PHE A 9 63.65 -14.83 -8.64
C PHE A 9 62.72 -14.40 -7.50
N LEU A 10 63.08 -13.32 -6.80
CA LEU A 10 62.23 -12.65 -5.83
C LEU A 10 61.21 -11.78 -6.58
N ILE A 11 59.94 -12.18 -6.60
CA ILE A 11 58.84 -11.34 -7.07
C ILE A 11 58.35 -10.51 -5.87
N ILE A 12 58.63 -9.20 -5.90
CA ILE A 12 58.06 -8.23 -4.97
C ILE A 12 56.65 -7.92 -5.46
N SER A 13 55.65 -8.60 -4.89
CA SER A 13 54.24 -8.25 -5.08
C SER A 13 53.93 -6.98 -4.30
N PHE A 14 53.71 -5.87 -4.99
CA PHE A 14 53.05 -4.70 -4.42
C PHE A 14 51.61 -5.07 -4.08
N PHE A 15 51.32 -5.32 -2.81
CA PHE A 15 49.95 -5.38 -2.31
C PHE A 15 49.36 -3.98 -2.42
N LEU A 16 48.48 -3.78 -3.41
CA LEU A 16 47.51 -2.69 -3.35
C LEU A 16 46.63 -2.95 -2.11
N PRO A 17 46.43 -1.95 -1.23
CA PRO A 17 45.49 -2.09 -0.12
C PRO A 17 44.11 -2.45 -0.69
N PRO A 18 43.31 -3.26 0.03
CA PRO A 18 41.94 -3.55 -0.38
C PRO A 18 41.19 -2.23 -0.60
N PRO A 19 40.31 -2.14 -1.61
CA PRO A 19 39.49 -0.95 -1.80
C PRO A 19 38.79 -0.64 -0.48
N GLN A 20 38.94 0.60 -0.01
CA GLN A 20 38.18 1.07 1.14
C GLN A 20 36.69 0.84 0.87
N PRO A 21 35.90 0.38 1.86
CA PRO A 21 34.46 0.32 1.70
C PRO A 21 33.98 1.70 1.27
N ALA A 22 33.14 1.74 0.22
CA ALA A 22 32.50 2.98 -0.20
C ALA A 22 31.80 3.59 1.03
N PRO A 23 31.88 4.92 1.25
CA PRO A 23 31.22 5.55 2.38
C PRO A 23 29.73 5.17 2.34
N GLU A 24 29.25 4.58 3.43
CA GLU A 24 27.87 4.14 3.57
C GLU A 24 26.92 5.32 3.29
N THR A 25 25.93 5.11 2.44
CA THR A 25 24.85 6.08 2.24
C THR A 25 24.16 6.33 3.58
N THR A 26 24.10 7.58 3.98
CA THR A 26 23.42 7.99 5.21
C THR A 26 21.92 7.79 5.03
N GLU A 27 21.29 7.03 5.94
CA GLU A 27 19.84 6.81 5.95
C GLU A 27 19.23 7.48 7.18
N ILE A 28 18.19 8.28 6.99
CA ILE A 28 17.37 8.86 8.06
C ILE A 28 16.12 8.01 8.22
N ASP A 29 15.99 7.45 9.42
CA ASP A 29 14.78 6.78 9.87
C ASP A 29 13.81 7.80 10.48
N VAL A 30 12.67 8.02 9.82
CA VAL A 30 11.63 8.96 10.28
C VAL A 30 10.95 8.50 11.57
N ASP A 31 11.07 7.22 11.91
CA ASP A 31 10.54 6.65 13.15
C ASP A 31 11.58 6.57 14.27
N GLY A 32 12.83 6.99 14.02
CA GLY A 32 13.90 6.98 15.03
C GLY A 32 14.21 5.60 15.61
N GLY A 33 13.99 4.53 14.84
CA GLY A 33 14.23 3.15 15.27
C GLY A 33 13.07 2.50 16.04
N VAL A 34 11.93 3.18 16.21
CA VAL A 34 10.84 2.70 17.07
C VAL A 34 9.50 2.73 16.34
N ASP A 35 8.76 1.63 16.36
CA ASP A 35 7.37 1.60 15.88
C ASP A 35 6.42 2.18 16.94
N GLN A 36 6.43 3.51 17.09
CA GLN A 36 5.52 4.20 18.02
C GLN A 36 4.09 4.21 17.47
N ASP A 37 3.14 3.77 18.30
CA ASP A 37 1.71 3.85 18.02
C ASP A 37 1.15 5.22 18.49
N ILE A 38 -0.10 5.52 18.12
CA ILE A 38 -0.82 6.75 18.47
C ILE A 38 -0.73 7.05 19.98
N PHE A 39 -0.97 6.02 20.80
CA PHE A 39 -0.97 6.13 22.25
C PHE A 39 0.41 6.43 22.82
N ASP A 40 1.47 5.88 22.22
CA ASP A 40 2.86 6.14 22.64
C ASP A 40 3.26 7.59 22.34
N ILE A 41 2.87 8.11 21.17
CA ILE A 41 3.12 9.50 20.75
C ILE A 41 2.43 10.48 21.71
N ASN A 42 1.14 10.26 21.97
CA ASN A 42 0.35 11.15 22.83
C ASN A 42 0.82 11.09 24.29
N GLU A 43 1.17 9.90 24.78
CA GLU A 43 1.71 9.70 26.12
C GLU A 43 3.07 10.39 26.29
N ALA A 44 3.98 10.25 25.31
CA ALA A 44 5.29 10.92 25.35
C ALA A 44 5.18 12.45 25.40
N LEU A 45 4.08 13.01 24.86
CA LEU A 45 3.76 14.43 24.91
C LEU A 45 3.00 14.84 26.20
N GLY A 46 2.69 13.89 27.09
CA GLY A 46 1.96 14.14 28.34
C GLY A 46 0.50 14.53 28.12
N LEU A 47 -0.10 14.14 26.99
CA LEU A 47 -1.51 14.39 26.72
C LEU A 47 -2.36 13.44 27.56
N ASP A 48 -3.29 14.01 28.33
CA ASP A 48 -4.25 13.25 29.13
C ASP A 48 -5.63 13.27 28.46
N LEU A 49 -5.65 12.71 27.24
CA LEU A 49 -6.86 12.51 26.45
C LEU A 49 -7.54 11.21 26.87
N PHE A 50 -8.86 11.16 26.67
CA PHE A 50 -9.64 9.96 26.95
C PHE A 50 -9.19 8.84 26.02
N GLU A 51 -8.91 7.66 26.55
CA GLU A 51 -8.38 6.54 25.75
C GLU A 51 -7.16 6.95 24.90
N GLY A 52 -6.36 7.89 25.38
CA GLY A 52 -5.11 8.31 24.73
C GLY A 52 -5.25 9.32 23.60
N ASP A 53 -6.32 9.31 22.81
CA ASP A 53 -6.48 10.13 21.60
C ASP A 53 -7.91 10.64 21.36
N ILE A 54 -8.85 10.40 22.28
CA ILE A 54 -10.20 10.92 22.18
C ILE A 54 -10.30 12.24 22.94
N LYS A 55 -10.60 13.31 22.20
CA LYS A 55 -10.94 14.61 22.77
C LYS A 55 -12.43 14.65 23.13
N LEU A 56 -12.72 14.45 24.41
CA LEU A 56 -14.05 14.65 24.97
C LEU A 56 -14.41 16.14 25.03
N ASP A 57 -15.66 16.47 24.72
CA ASP A 57 -16.19 17.82 24.91
C ASP A 57 -16.82 17.97 26.31
N GLY A 58 -16.86 19.18 26.87
CA GLY A 58 -17.38 19.43 28.23
C GLY A 58 -18.86 19.09 28.43
N MET A 59 -19.62 18.93 27.34
CA MET A 59 -21.01 18.45 27.33
C MET A 59 -21.13 16.93 27.11
N GLN A 60 -20.02 16.25 26.86
CA GLN A 60 -19.95 14.80 26.86
C GLN A 60 -19.91 14.35 28.33
N GLU A 61 -21.07 14.34 28.99
CA GLU A 61 -21.28 13.31 30.00
C GLU A 61 -20.89 11.98 29.36
N ARG A 62 -20.37 11.02 30.14
CA ARG A 62 -19.83 9.72 29.69
C ARG A 62 -20.90 8.79 29.06
N ASN A 63 -21.81 9.36 28.28
CA ASN A 63 -23.02 8.85 27.69
C ASN A 63 -22.93 9.06 26.16
N SER A 64 -22.59 7.96 25.48
CA SER A 64 -23.05 7.53 24.15
C SER A 64 -23.04 8.46 22.94
N ILE A 65 -22.39 8.01 21.86
CA ILE A 65 -22.62 8.51 20.49
C ILE A 65 -23.65 7.63 19.76
N ILE A 66 -24.61 7.07 20.51
CA ILE A 66 -25.78 6.46 19.91
C ILE A 66 -26.79 7.58 19.61
N GLY A 67 -26.89 7.95 18.34
CA GLY A 67 -27.91 8.87 17.85
C GLY A 67 -27.56 9.49 16.50
N ASP A 68 -28.56 9.61 15.62
CA ASP A 68 -28.41 10.19 14.28
C ASP A 68 -27.89 11.63 14.29
N ASN A 69 -28.03 12.33 15.42
CA ASN A 69 -27.57 13.71 15.59
C ASN A 69 -26.04 13.84 15.52
N TYR A 70 -25.27 12.81 15.87
CA TYR A 70 -23.80 12.87 15.84
C TYR A 70 -23.19 12.37 14.54
N ARG A 71 -24.02 12.10 13.51
CA ARG A 71 -23.53 11.66 12.21
C ARG A 71 -23.10 12.86 11.35
N TRP A 72 -22.02 12.68 10.61
CA TRP A 72 -21.71 13.60 9.52
C TRP A 72 -22.64 13.33 8.32
N PRO A 73 -22.81 14.29 7.40
CA PRO A 73 -23.29 13.97 6.06
C PRO A 73 -22.31 13.02 5.36
N HIS A 74 -22.79 12.28 4.35
CA HIS A 74 -21.96 11.40 3.52
C HIS A 74 -20.76 12.10 2.88
N VAL A 75 -20.87 13.40 2.59
CA VAL A 75 -19.76 14.22 2.08
C VAL A 75 -19.33 15.19 3.17
N ILE A 76 -18.16 14.93 3.76
CA ILE A 76 -17.64 15.66 4.91
C ILE A 76 -16.83 16.87 4.43
N PRO A 77 -17.21 18.10 4.80
CA PRO A 77 -16.42 19.28 4.50
C PRO A 77 -15.15 19.30 5.37
N TYR A 78 -13.99 19.58 4.75
CA TYR A 78 -12.71 19.65 5.45
C TYR A 78 -11.90 20.90 5.12
N VAL A 79 -11.01 21.26 6.06
CA VAL A 79 -9.92 22.23 5.86
C VAL A 79 -8.61 21.55 6.27
N LEU A 80 -7.58 21.66 5.43
CA LEU A 80 -6.21 21.29 5.80
C LEU A 80 -5.46 22.57 6.16
N ASP A 81 -5.25 22.77 7.46
CA ASP A 81 -4.61 23.97 7.99
C ASP A 81 -3.14 24.09 7.52
N ASP A 82 -2.64 25.32 7.44
CA ASP A 82 -1.27 25.61 7.00
C ASP A 82 -0.21 25.10 7.97
N SER A 83 -0.56 24.85 9.24
CA SER A 83 0.32 24.23 10.23
C SER A 83 0.74 22.80 9.90
N LEU A 84 -0.03 22.07 9.07
CA LEU A 84 0.26 20.68 8.70
C LEU A 84 1.55 20.57 7.90
N GLU A 85 2.33 19.53 8.21
CA GLU A 85 3.48 19.14 7.40
C GLU A 85 3.02 18.74 5.99
N MET A 86 3.87 18.99 4.99
CA MET A 86 3.54 18.67 3.59
C MET A 86 3.31 17.17 3.40
N ASN A 87 4.07 16.32 4.10
CA ASN A 87 3.86 14.87 4.06
C ASN A 87 2.47 14.48 4.61
N ALA A 88 2.08 15.05 5.75
CA ALA A 88 0.78 14.84 6.36
C ALA A 88 -0.37 15.28 5.42
N LYS A 89 -0.28 16.45 4.77
CA LYS A 89 -1.30 16.90 3.80
C LYS A 89 -1.50 15.87 2.68
N GLY A 90 -0.42 15.37 2.07
CA GLY A 90 -0.49 14.34 1.04
C GLY A 90 -1.10 13.03 1.53
N LEU A 91 -0.72 12.58 2.73
CA LEU A 91 -1.25 11.35 3.33
C LEU A 91 -2.72 11.47 3.74
N ILE A 92 -3.19 12.63 4.19
CA ILE A 92 -4.61 12.86 4.48
C ILE A 92 -5.45 12.72 3.20
N LEU A 93 -4.99 13.27 2.09
CA LEU A 93 -5.66 13.11 0.80
C LEU A 93 -5.64 11.64 0.32
N LYS A 94 -4.55 10.90 0.56
CA LYS A 94 -4.49 9.45 0.28
C LYS A 94 -5.43 8.64 1.19
N ALA A 95 -5.60 9.04 2.46
CA ALA A 95 -6.60 8.43 3.36
C ALA A 95 -8.02 8.65 2.84
N PHE A 96 -8.33 9.85 2.31
CA PHE A 96 -9.63 10.12 1.66
C PHE A 96 -9.87 9.22 0.46
N GLU A 97 -8.84 8.89 -0.33
CA GLU A 97 -8.96 7.93 -1.43
C GLU A 97 -9.33 6.53 -0.95
N GLN A 98 -8.85 6.08 0.22
CA GLN A 98 -9.27 4.80 0.80
C GLN A 98 -10.74 4.81 1.23
N TYR A 99 -11.21 5.88 1.86
CA TYR A 99 -12.63 6.07 2.15
C TYR A 99 -13.49 6.04 0.87
N ARG A 100 -13.08 6.77 -0.18
CA ARG A 100 -13.77 6.83 -1.47
C ARG A 100 -13.81 5.49 -2.20
N LEU A 101 -12.82 4.63 -1.98
CA LEU A 101 -12.76 3.29 -2.58
C LEU A 101 -13.63 2.29 -1.81
N LYS A 102 -13.57 2.31 -0.48
CA LYS A 102 -14.11 1.23 0.38
C LYS A 102 -15.44 1.55 1.05
N THR A 103 -15.88 2.81 0.97
CA THR A 103 -17.09 3.31 1.66
C THR A 103 -17.87 4.27 0.77
N CYS A 104 -19.06 4.67 1.22
CA CYS A 104 -19.81 5.78 0.61
C CYS A 104 -19.51 7.16 1.22
N ILE A 105 -18.51 7.25 2.12
CA ILE A 105 -18.05 8.50 2.69
C ILE A 105 -17.09 9.18 1.71
N ASP A 106 -17.32 10.46 1.49
CA ASP A 106 -16.48 11.32 0.67
C ASP A 106 -16.10 12.59 1.44
N PHE A 107 -15.11 13.31 0.92
CA PHE A 107 -14.55 14.50 1.51
C PHE A 107 -14.48 15.60 0.47
N LYS A 108 -14.86 16.82 0.84
CA LYS A 108 -14.72 17.99 -0.02
C LYS A 108 -14.14 19.19 0.73
N PRO A 109 -13.40 20.09 0.07
CA PRO A 109 -13.00 21.35 0.69
C PRO A 109 -14.22 22.09 1.26
N TRP A 110 -14.06 22.69 2.43
CA TRP A 110 -15.11 23.48 3.06
C TRP A 110 -15.44 24.74 2.25
N GLU A 111 -16.73 24.97 1.99
CA GLU A 111 -17.25 26.07 1.16
C GLU A 111 -18.25 26.96 1.93
N GLY A 112 -18.31 26.81 3.26
CA GLY A 112 -19.22 27.55 4.14
C GLY A 112 -20.29 26.70 4.83
N GLU A 113 -20.17 25.38 4.79
CA GLU A 113 -21.05 24.48 5.55
C GLU A 113 -21.00 24.78 7.05
N LYS A 114 -22.13 24.56 7.73
CA LYS A 114 -22.27 24.86 9.15
C LYS A 114 -21.22 24.16 10.00
N ASN A 115 -20.96 22.87 9.76
CA ASN A 115 -19.98 22.06 10.48
C ASN A 115 -18.97 21.49 9.51
N TYR A 116 -17.70 21.43 9.90
CA TYR A 116 -16.61 20.89 9.09
C TYR A 116 -15.46 20.41 9.98
N ILE A 117 -14.60 19.55 9.43
CA ILE A 117 -13.40 19.08 10.11
C ILE A 117 -12.22 19.96 9.71
N SER A 118 -11.54 20.55 10.69
CA SER A 118 -10.30 21.31 10.49
C SER A 118 -9.13 20.45 10.95
N VAL A 119 -8.40 19.88 9.99
CA VAL A 119 -7.21 19.08 10.27
C VAL A 119 -6.02 20.03 10.42
N PHE A 120 -5.30 19.93 11.54
CA PHE A 120 -4.19 20.84 11.85
C PHE A 120 -3.06 20.10 12.58
N LYS A 121 -1.88 20.72 12.65
CA LYS A 121 -0.74 20.18 13.41
C LYS A 121 -0.85 20.58 14.87
N GLY A 122 -1.56 19.79 15.66
CA GLY A 122 -1.58 19.89 17.11
C GLY A 122 -0.45 19.07 17.78
N SER A 123 -0.50 19.01 19.10
CA SER A 123 0.29 18.02 19.86
C SER A 123 -0.42 16.68 19.76
N GLY A 124 0.28 15.66 19.26
CA GLY A 124 -0.23 14.29 19.14
C GLY A 124 -1.24 14.07 18.00
N CYS A 125 -1.79 12.87 17.96
CA CYS A 125 -2.84 12.46 17.02
C CYS A 125 -4.12 12.29 17.82
N TRP A 126 -5.19 13.00 17.49
CA TRP A 126 -6.45 12.88 18.21
C TRP A 126 -7.63 13.48 17.47
N SER A 127 -8.82 13.04 17.86
CA SER A 127 -10.08 13.48 17.29
C SER A 127 -11.19 13.47 18.35
N SER A 128 -12.25 14.24 18.10
CA SER A 128 -13.50 14.07 18.85
C SER A 128 -14.34 12.98 18.20
N VAL A 129 -15.06 12.20 19.02
CA VAL A 129 -15.93 11.16 18.46
C VAL A 129 -17.24 11.77 17.94
N GLY A 130 -17.57 11.50 16.68
CA GLY A 130 -18.76 11.97 15.98
C GLY A 130 -18.76 13.47 15.59
N ASN A 131 -19.79 13.89 14.86
CA ASN A 131 -20.05 15.28 14.53
C ASN A 131 -20.57 16.04 15.76
N ARG A 132 -19.74 16.90 16.34
CA ARG A 132 -20.06 17.66 17.56
C ARG A 132 -21.03 18.84 17.32
N GLN A 133 -21.39 19.12 16.05
CA GLN A 133 -22.30 20.20 15.66
C GLN A 133 -21.90 21.61 16.14
N GLN A 134 -20.60 21.83 16.36
CA GLN A 134 -20.05 23.05 16.97
C GLN A 134 -19.45 24.02 15.95
N GLY A 135 -19.66 23.79 14.65
CA GLY A 135 -18.94 24.51 13.60
C GLY A 135 -17.62 23.85 13.27
N LEU A 136 -16.52 24.55 13.55
CA LEU A 136 -15.17 24.03 13.38
C LEU A 136 -14.93 22.89 14.39
N GLN A 137 -14.72 21.68 13.89
CA GLN A 137 -14.28 20.54 14.70
C GLN A 137 -12.82 20.23 14.39
N GLN A 138 -11.95 20.36 15.39
CA GLN A 138 -10.52 20.09 15.23
C GLN A 138 -10.24 18.58 15.21
N LEU A 139 -9.29 18.19 14.36
CA LEU A 139 -8.66 16.88 14.32
C LEU A 139 -7.15 17.11 14.21
N SER A 140 -6.37 16.57 15.16
CA SER A 140 -4.92 16.77 15.20
C SER A 140 -4.19 15.66 14.47
N ILE A 141 -3.35 16.04 13.51
CA ILE A 141 -2.31 15.19 12.93
C ILE A 141 -0.97 15.87 13.22
N GLY A 142 -0.41 15.55 14.39
CA GLY A 142 0.86 16.08 14.88
C GLY A 142 2.09 15.41 14.29
N ALA A 143 3.27 15.71 14.85
CA ALA A 143 4.51 15.02 14.50
C ALA A 143 4.42 13.52 14.86
N GLY A 144 4.85 12.64 13.95
CA GLY A 144 4.76 11.18 14.10
C GLY A 144 3.40 10.59 13.71
N CYS A 145 2.39 11.43 13.44
CA CYS A 145 1.02 11.00 13.11
C CYS A 145 0.77 10.88 11.60
N ASP A 146 1.77 11.18 10.76
CA ASP A 146 1.69 11.14 9.30
C ASP A 146 1.86 9.70 8.79
N ARG A 147 0.94 8.83 9.23
CA ARG A 147 0.74 7.47 8.74
C ARG A 147 -0.71 7.33 8.27
N ILE A 148 -0.93 6.66 7.13
CA ILE A 148 -2.28 6.58 6.54
C ILE A 148 -3.30 5.93 7.50
N ALA A 149 -2.90 4.86 8.20
CA ALA A 149 -3.76 4.17 9.16
C ALA A 149 -4.07 5.02 10.40
N THR A 150 -3.12 5.84 10.87
CA THR A 150 -3.37 6.82 11.94
C THR A 150 -4.41 7.83 11.50
N ILE A 151 -4.28 8.38 10.30
CA ILE A 151 -5.28 9.32 9.78
C ILE A 151 -6.65 8.64 9.63
N GLN A 152 -6.70 7.42 9.10
CA GLN A 152 -7.94 6.63 8.99
C GLN A 152 -8.60 6.43 10.37
N HIS A 153 -7.82 6.10 11.39
CA HIS A 153 -8.25 5.93 12.78
C HIS A 153 -8.88 7.21 13.34
N GLU A 154 -8.20 8.36 13.22
CA GLU A 154 -8.73 9.63 13.71
C GLU A 154 -10.02 10.07 12.99
N PHE A 155 -10.14 9.74 11.70
CA PHE A 155 -11.37 9.99 10.96
C PHE A 155 -12.48 9.00 11.32
N LEU A 156 -12.18 7.76 11.73
CA LEU A 156 -13.17 6.84 12.30
C LEU A 156 -13.72 7.36 13.62
N HIS A 157 -12.86 7.92 14.49
CA HIS A 157 -13.33 8.68 15.65
C HIS A 157 -14.29 9.79 15.21
N ALA A 158 -13.87 10.67 14.30
CA ALA A 158 -14.72 11.76 13.81
C ALA A 158 -16.07 11.27 13.22
N LEU A 159 -16.10 10.08 12.64
CA LEU A 159 -17.29 9.41 12.09
C LEU A 159 -18.20 8.76 13.14
N GLY A 160 -17.73 8.61 14.38
CA GLY A 160 -18.53 8.14 15.51
C GLY A 160 -18.03 6.85 16.18
N PHE A 161 -16.84 6.35 15.84
CA PHE A 161 -16.32 5.09 16.36
C PHE A 161 -15.45 5.27 17.60
N TRP A 162 -15.64 4.38 18.58
CA TRP A 162 -14.75 4.23 19.74
C TRP A 162 -13.76 3.08 19.48
N HIS A 163 -12.84 2.86 20.41
CA HIS A 163 -11.91 1.74 20.31
C HIS A 163 -12.58 0.37 20.46
N GLU A 164 -12.01 -0.64 19.78
CA GLU A 164 -12.54 -2.00 19.79
C GLU A 164 -12.36 -2.68 21.16
N GLN A 165 -11.24 -2.44 21.86
CA GLN A 165 -10.99 -3.04 23.18
C GLN A 165 -11.86 -2.49 24.31
N SER A 166 -12.70 -1.49 24.02
CA SER A 166 -13.60 -0.84 24.98
C SER A 166 -15.04 -1.32 24.85
N ARG A 167 -15.30 -2.30 23.95
CA ARG A 167 -16.59 -2.97 23.84
C ARG A 167 -17.04 -3.62 25.15
N SER A 168 -18.35 -3.70 25.34
CA SER A 168 -19.00 -4.32 26.50
C SER A 168 -18.59 -5.80 26.68
N ASP A 169 -18.44 -6.51 25.56
CA ASP A 169 -18.10 -7.94 25.43
C ASP A 169 -16.60 -8.24 25.37
N ARG A 170 -15.71 -7.22 25.44
CA ARG A 170 -14.27 -7.41 25.19
C ARG A 170 -13.57 -8.44 26.07
N ASP A 171 -14.04 -8.64 27.32
CA ASP A 171 -13.41 -9.58 28.27
C ASP A 171 -13.55 -11.06 27.83
N ASP A 172 -14.48 -11.36 26.92
CA ASP A 172 -14.61 -12.70 26.32
C ASP A 172 -13.46 -12.97 25.31
N TYR A 173 -12.82 -11.92 24.82
CA TYR A 173 -11.82 -11.96 23.74
C TYR A 173 -10.40 -11.61 24.19
N VAL A 174 -10.28 -10.68 25.15
CA VAL A 174 -9.01 -10.20 25.69
C VAL A 174 -9.07 -10.06 27.20
N SER A 175 -7.93 -10.26 27.85
CA SER A 175 -7.71 -10.02 29.27
C SER A 175 -6.87 -8.75 29.44
N ILE A 176 -7.38 -7.80 30.24
CA ILE A 176 -6.61 -6.62 30.65
C ILE A 176 -5.82 -6.95 31.91
N ILE A 177 -4.50 -6.76 31.84
CA ILE A 177 -3.58 -7.01 32.95
C ILE A 177 -3.32 -5.70 33.68
N TRP A 178 -4.24 -5.35 34.59
CA TRP A 178 -4.27 -4.06 35.28
C TRP A 178 -2.95 -3.69 35.97
N ASP A 179 -2.27 -4.65 36.59
CA ASP A 179 -0.99 -4.42 37.30
C ASP A 179 0.16 -3.96 36.38
N ARG A 180 0.00 -4.10 35.07
CA ARG A 180 0.99 -3.70 34.05
C ARG A 180 0.68 -2.36 33.41
N ILE A 181 -0.44 -1.73 33.76
CA ILE A 181 -0.83 -0.43 33.23
C ILE A 181 -0.07 0.66 34.01
N GLN A 182 0.38 1.70 33.29
CA GLN A 182 0.99 2.86 33.94
C GLN A 182 0.02 3.53 34.92
N ALA A 183 0.55 3.98 36.05
CA ALA A 183 -0.27 4.57 37.10
C ALA A 183 -1.08 5.77 36.59
N GLY A 184 -2.41 5.72 36.77
CA GLY A 184 -3.34 6.76 36.32
C GLY A 184 -3.89 6.55 34.91
N LYS A 185 -3.42 5.53 34.17
CA LYS A 185 -3.89 5.20 32.81
C LYS A 185 -4.95 4.09 32.76
N ASP A 186 -5.38 3.57 33.91
CA ASP A 186 -6.42 2.52 34.01
C ASP A 186 -7.74 2.91 33.32
N HIS A 187 -8.05 4.21 33.29
CA HIS A 187 -9.28 4.72 32.71
C HIS A 187 -9.36 4.51 31.17
N ASN A 188 -8.22 4.32 30.50
CA ASN A 188 -8.14 4.04 29.05
C ASN A 188 -8.56 2.62 28.68
N PHE A 189 -8.77 1.75 29.68
CA PHE A 189 -9.16 0.35 29.48
C PHE A 189 -10.57 0.07 30.01
N LEU A 190 -11.35 1.09 30.36
CA LEU A 190 -12.71 0.89 30.82
C LEU A 190 -13.61 0.44 29.66
N LYS A 191 -14.54 -0.46 29.96
CA LYS A 191 -15.56 -0.90 28.99
C LYS A 191 -16.74 0.07 28.99
N TYR A 192 -17.44 0.14 27.86
CA TYR A 192 -18.70 0.87 27.74
C TYR A 192 -19.86 -0.07 27.44
N ASP A 193 -21.05 0.28 27.93
CA ASP A 193 -22.26 -0.50 27.71
C ASP A 193 -22.81 -0.32 26.29
N ASP A 194 -23.74 -1.20 25.90
CA ASP A 194 -24.38 -1.18 24.58
C ASP A 194 -25.24 0.07 24.35
N LYS A 195 -25.47 0.88 25.39
CA LYS A 195 -26.10 2.20 25.24
C LYS A 195 -25.10 3.26 24.79
N THR A 196 -23.81 3.01 24.99
CA THR A 196 -22.72 3.93 24.71
C THR A 196 -22.02 3.63 23.39
N SER A 197 -21.78 2.35 23.12
CA SER A 197 -21.15 1.85 21.90
C SER A 197 -21.99 0.71 21.33
N ASP A 198 -22.51 0.89 20.12
CA ASP A 198 -23.25 -0.16 19.41
C ASP A 198 -22.26 -1.01 18.60
N SER A 199 -22.22 -2.31 18.86
CA SER A 199 -21.42 -3.27 18.07
C SER A 199 -21.93 -3.40 16.63
N LEU A 200 -23.12 -2.84 16.35
CA LEU A 200 -23.87 -2.94 15.10
C LEU A 200 -24.07 -4.39 14.68
N ASN A 201 -24.13 -5.34 15.63
CA ASN A 201 -24.18 -6.78 15.38
C ASN A 201 -23.05 -7.27 14.47
N VAL A 202 -21.81 -6.85 14.79
CA VAL A 202 -20.56 -7.31 14.18
C VAL A 202 -19.70 -7.96 15.27
N PRO A 203 -19.08 -9.13 15.01
CA PRO A 203 -18.20 -9.81 15.98
C PRO A 203 -17.05 -8.91 16.47
N TYR A 204 -16.41 -9.30 17.58
CA TYR A 204 -15.20 -8.65 18.05
C TYR A 204 -14.07 -8.80 17.02
N ASP A 205 -13.36 -7.71 16.75
CA ASP A 205 -12.37 -7.65 15.69
C ASP A 205 -10.94 -7.43 16.20
N TYR A 206 -10.15 -8.50 16.30
CA TYR A 206 -8.73 -8.40 16.63
C TYR A 206 -7.91 -7.64 15.56
N THR A 207 -8.41 -7.51 14.33
CA THR A 207 -7.73 -6.82 13.22
C THR A 207 -8.17 -5.38 13.04
N SER A 208 -9.07 -4.86 13.88
CA SER A 208 -9.58 -3.50 13.76
C SER A 208 -8.44 -2.48 13.88
N VAL A 209 -8.47 -1.47 13.00
CA VAL A 209 -7.57 -0.31 13.12
C VAL A 209 -7.86 0.50 14.38
N MET A 210 -9.05 0.34 14.96
CA MET A 210 -9.48 0.93 16.23
C MET A 210 -9.11 0.09 17.45
N HIS A 211 -8.35 -1.01 17.31
CA HIS A 211 -7.87 -1.80 18.44
C HIS A 211 -6.50 -1.30 18.91
N TYR A 212 -6.31 -1.22 20.23
CA TYR A 212 -5.01 -1.01 20.85
C TYR A 212 -4.01 -2.12 20.52
N SER A 213 -2.72 -1.78 20.49
CA SER A 213 -1.67 -2.80 20.51
C SER A 213 -1.59 -3.50 21.88
N GLN A 214 -0.92 -4.65 21.94
CA GLN A 214 -0.68 -5.37 23.20
C GLN A 214 0.13 -4.57 24.23
N ASN A 215 0.83 -3.51 23.80
CA ASN A 215 1.76 -2.72 24.60
C ASN A 215 1.20 -1.36 25.04
N ALA A 216 -0.04 -1.02 24.70
CA ALA A 216 -0.64 0.27 25.02
C ALA A 216 -0.54 0.58 26.52
N PHE A 217 -0.03 1.77 26.87
CA PHE A 217 0.14 2.26 28.25
C PHE A 217 0.83 1.29 29.21
N ARG A 218 1.75 0.44 28.71
CA ARG A 218 2.44 -0.54 29.55
C ARG A 218 3.48 0.11 30.45
N ASN A 219 3.64 -0.47 31.64
CA ASN A 219 4.75 -0.24 32.53
C ASN A 219 5.71 -1.44 32.46
N GLY A 220 6.92 -1.22 31.94
CA GLY A 220 7.90 -2.29 31.71
C GLY A 220 7.80 -2.90 30.30
N THR A 221 8.08 -4.20 30.19
CA THR A 221 8.18 -4.90 28.89
C THR A 221 7.02 -5.86 28.61
N GLU A 222 6.24 -6.19 29.62
CA GLU A 222 5.14 -7.14 29.52
C GLU A 222 3.88 -6.48 28.97
N PRO A 223 3.04 -7.20 28.20
CA PRO A 223 1.85 -6.63 27.57
C PRO A 223 0.75 -6.32 28.59
N THR A 224 0.00 -5.24 28.34
CA THR A 224 -1.20 -4.82 29.10
C THR A 224 -2.46 -5.51 28.61
N ILE A 225 -2.53 -5.82 27.31
CA ILE A 225 -3.64 -6.57 26.70
C ILE A 225 -3.14 -7.94 26.28
N VAL A 226 -3.75 -8.99 26.82
CA VAL A 226 -3.46 -10.38 26.46
C VAL A 226 -4.69 -10.96 25.77
N THR A 227 -4.57 -11.33 24.49
CA THR A 227 -5.64 -12.02 23.78
C THR A 227 -5.90 -13.40 24.40
N ASN A 228 -7.17 -13.76 24.60
CA ASN A 228 -7.55 -15.04 25.20
C ASN A 228 -7.18 -16.22 24.29
N ILE A 229 -7.08 -15.97 22.98
CA ILE A 229 -6.56 -16.90 21.97
C ILE A 229 -5.16 -16.42 21.56
N PRO A 230 -4.08 -17.11 21.96
CA PRO A 230 -2.70 -16.64 21.79
C PRO A 230 -2.29 -16.31 20.35
N HIS A 231 -2.95 -16.91 19.36
CA HIS A 231 -2.71 -16.62 17.94
C HIS A 231 -2.88 -15.15 17.58
N PHE A 232 -3.74 -14.40 18.30
CA PHE A 232 -4.04 -13.01 18.00
C PHE A 232 -3.17 -11.99 18.74
N MET A 233 -2.19 -12.43 19.56
CA MET A 233 -1.36 -11.52 20.37
C MET A 233 -0.65 -10.44 19.55
N ASP A 234 -0.08 -10.80 18.41
CA ASP A 234 0.61 -9.84 17.53
C ASP A 234 -0.25 -9.39 16.34
N VAL A 235 -1.53 -9.78 16.34
CA VAL A 235 -2.53 -9.34 15.34
C VAL A 235 -3.15 -8.01 15.76
N ILE A 236 -3.45 -7.85 17.06
CA ILE A 236 -4.02 -6.61 17.60
C ILE A 236 -3.08 -5.41 17.42
N GLY A 237 -3.68 -4.23 17.24
CA GLY A 237 -2.93 -2.99 17.02
C GLY A 237 -2.30 -2.88 15.63
N GLN A 238 -2.89 -3.52 14.62
CA GLN A 238 -2.45 -3.33 13.23
C GLN A 238 -2.68 -1.88 12.77
N ARG A 239 -1.74 -1.36 11.96
CA ARG A 239 -1.73 0.01 11.43
C ARG A 239 -1.48 0.04 9.92
N MET A 240 -2.12 -0.86 9.19
CA MET A 240 -1.99 -0.97 7.74
C MET A 240 -3.14 -0.26 7.02
N ASP A 241 -4.38 -0.63 7.32
CA ASP A 241 -5.61 -0.09 6.71
C ASP A 241 -6.83 -0.46 7.59
N PHE A 242 -8.04 -0.10 7.16
CA PHE A 242 -9.29 -0.62 7.73
C PHE A 242 -9.35 -2.15 7.67
N SER A 243 -9.86 -2.78 8.72
CA SER A 243 -10.31 -4.17 8.62
C SER A 243 -11.63 -4.29 7.86
N ASP A 244 -11.99 -5.51 7.47
CA ASP A 244 -13.30 -5.79 6.87
C ASP A 244 -14.46 -5.45 7.82
N TYR A 245 -14.26 -5.62 9.13
CA TYR A 245 -15.29 -5.33 10.14
C TYR A 245 -15.38 -3.84 10.48
N ASP A 246 -14.29 -3.08 10.41
CA ASP A 246 -14.33 -1.61 10.46
C ASP A 246 -15.21 -1.07 9.32
N LEU A 247 -14.96 -1.56 8.09
CA LEU A 247 -15.73 -1.18 6.90
C LEU A 247 -17.17 -1.65 6.99
N GLN A 248 -17.43 -2.86 7.49
CA GLN A 248 -18.79 -3.37 7.67
C GLN A 248 -19.59 -2.49 8.64
N LYS A 249 -19.00 -2.12 9.78
CA LYS A 249 -19.64 -1.24 10.77
C LYS A 249 -19.90 0.14 10.17
N LEU A 250 -18.90 0.76 9.55
CA LEU A 250 -19.03 2.09 8.93
C LEU A 250 -20.06 2.11 7.81
N ASN A 251 -20.01 1.13 6.89
CA ASN A 251 -20.96 1.03 5.79
C ASN A 251 -22.38 0.73 6.27
N ARG A 252 -22.57 -0.06 7.34
CA ARG A 252 -23.88 -0.29 7.97
C ARG A 252 -24.40 0.99 8.63
N LEU A 253 -23.54 1.73 9.33
CA LEU A 253 -23.90 2.98 9.98
C LEU A 253 -24.37 4.06 8.99
N TYR A 254 -23.73 4.16 7.83
CA TYR A 254 -24.05 5.16 6.80
C TYR A 254 -24.92 4.63 5.64
N GLY A 255 -25.37 3.37 5.71
CA GLY A 255 -26.24 2.77 4.68
C GLY A 255 -25.57 2.70 3.30
N CYS A 256 -24.28 2.41 3.23
CA CYS A 256 -23.52 2.42 1.99
C CYS A 256 -23.87 1.24 1.09
N SER A 257 -24.27 1.53 -0.16
CA SER A 257 -24.52 0.52 -1.21
C SER A 257 -23.52 0.57 -2.37
N SER A 258 -22.71 1.63 -2.45
CA SER A 258 -21.68 1.83 -3.46
C SER A 258 -20.61 2.78 -2.92
N SER A 259 -19.44 2.81 -3.55
CA SER A 259 -18.41 3.81 -3.26
C SER A 259 -18.17 4.74 -4.45
N LEU A 260 -17.39 5.79 -4.24
CA LEU A 260 -17.08 6.76 -5.30
C LEU A 260 -16.12 6.16 -6.34
N SER A 261 -15.08 5.44 -5.89
CA SER A 261 -13.98 5.02 -6.74
C SER A 261 -13.98 3.55 -7.12
N PHE A 262 -14.73 2.66 -6.45
CA PHE A 262 -14.81 1.26 -6.89
C PHE A 262 -15.67 1.14 -8.15
N MET A 263 -15.17 0.43 -9.17
CA MET A 263 -15.95 0.15 -10.38
C MET A 263 -16.26 -1.34 -10.52
N ASP A 264 -15.22 -2.17 -10.49
CA ASP A 264 -15.38 -3.61 -10.71
C ASP A 264 -14.24 -4.46 -10.13
N THR A 265 -14.55 -5.72 -9.86
CA THR A 265 -13.57 -6.77 -9.54
C THR A 265 -14.02 -8.08 -10.18
N CYS A 266 -13.09 -8.83 -10.76
CA CYS A 266 -13.38 -10.11 -11.39
C CYS A 266 -12.18 -11.08 -11.30
N SER A 267 -12.38 -12.13 -10.50
CA SER A 267 -11.44 -13.25 -10.31
C SER A 267 -11.94 -14.54 -10.95
N PHE A 268 -12.97 -14.46 -11.80
CA PHE A 268 -13.55 -15.59 -12.56
C PHE A 268 -14.02 -16.82 -11.75
N GLU A 269 -14.12 -16.73 -10.42
CA GLU A 269 -14.59 -17.83 -9.56
C GLU A 269 -16.03 -18.31 -9.87
N LEU A 270 -16.85 -17.49 -10.52
CA LEU A 270 -18.20 -17.84 -10.94
C LEU A 270 -18.30 -18.03 -12.47
N GLU A 271 -19.14 -18.97 -12.91
CA GLU A 271 -19.36 -19.29 -14.34
C GLU A 271 -19.86 -18.11 -15.17
N ASN A 272 -20.56 -17.16 -14.54
CA ASN A 272 -21.04 -15.96 -15.22
C ASN A 272 -19.92 -14.94 -15.54
N ILE A 273 -18.67 -15.22 -15.15
CA ILE A 273 -17.47 -14.41 -15.43
C ILE A 273 -17.71 -12.90 -15.18
N CYS A 274 -18.39 -12.58 -14.07
CA CYS A 274 -18.69 -11.20 -13.66
C CYS A 274 -19.53 -10.39 -14.68
N GLY A 275 -20.20 -11.08 -15.61
CA GLY A 275 -20.94 -10.50 -16.72
C GLY A 275 -20.05 -10.00 -17.86
N MET A 276 -18.78 -10.42 -17.92
CA MET A 276 -17.95 -10.22 -19.11
C MET A 276 -18.53 -11.00 -20.30
N ILE A 277 -18.33 -10.48 -21.50
CA ILE A 277 -18.82 -11.06 -22.75
C ILE A 277 -17.67 -11.28 -23.70
N GLN A 278 -17.87 -12.17 -24.67
CA GLN A 278 -16.92 -12.41 -25.75
C GLN A 278 -17.52 -11.99 -27.08
N SER A 279 -16.68 -11.52 -28.00
CA SER A 279 -17.13 -11.02 -29.30
C SER A 279 -17.35 -12.17 -30.27
N ALA A 280 -18.44 -12.15 -31.04
CA ALA A 280 -18.64 -13.09 -32.15
C ALA A 280 -17.89 -12.67 -33.43
N ASP A 281 -17.32 -11.46 -33.45
CA ASP A 281 -16.65 -10.87 -34.62
C ASP A 281 -15.15 -11.24 -34.69
N ASP A 282 -14.66 -12.13 -33.84
CA ASP A 282 -13.27 -12.59 -33.81
C ASP A 282 -13.12 -14.07 -34.22
N ASN A 283 -11.90 -14.61 -34.13
CA ASN A 283 -11.59 -15.94 -34.68
C ASN A 283 -11.69 -17.07 -33.64
N THR A 284 -11.61 -16.73 -32.36
CA THR A 284 -11.36 -17.66 -31.25
C THR A 284 -11.75 -17.00 -29.94
N ASP A 285 -12.36 -17.76 -29.04
CA ASP A 285 -12.78 -17.26 -27.73
C ASP A 285 -11.73 -17.51 -26.63
N TRP A 286 -11.74 -16.66 -25.60
CA TRP A 286 -11.15 -16.92 -24.30
C TRP A 286 -11.90 -18.07 -23.60
N GLN A 287 -11.15 -18.90 -22.88
CA GLN A 287 -11.68 -20.05 -22.16
C GLN A 287 -11.50 -19.85 -20.65
N ARG A 288 -12.56 -20.09 -19.88
CA ARG A 288 -12.46 -20.14 -18.42
C ARG A 288 -11.90 -21.49 -18.01
N LEU A 289 -10.66 -21.52 -17.52
CA LEU A 289 -9.92 -22.73 -17.18
C LEU A 289 -9.40 -22.64 -15.74
N SER A 290 -9.18 -23.80 -15.11
CA SER A 290 -8.47 -23.91 -13.82
C SER A 290 -7.00 -24.30 -13.98
N HIS A 291 -6.62 -24.81 -15.15
CA HIS A 291 -5.28 -25.33 -15.44
C HIS A 291 -4.96 -25.28 -16.94
N VAL A 292 -3.71 -24.95 -17.28
CA VAL A 292 -3.16 -25.08 -18.63
C VAL A 292 -1.84 -25.86 -18.57
N PRO A 293 -1.65 -26.95 -19.35
CA PRO A 293 -0.42 -27.76 -19.29
C PRO A 293 0.89 -27.03 -19.57
N ALA A 294 0.85 -25.99 -20.41
CA ALA A 294 2.00 -25.13 -20.71
C ALA A 294 2.19 -23.98 -19.69
N GLY A 295 1.32 -23.89 -18.69
CA GLY A 295 1.23 -22.80 -17.72
C GLY A 295 0.10 -21.81 -18.05
N PRO A 296 -0.54 -21.22 -17.02
CA PRO A 296 -0.27 -21.45 -15.59
C PRO A 296 -0.92 -22.76 -15.08
N ASN A 297 -0.30 -23.36 -14.06
CA ASN A 297 -0.79 -24.61 -13.48
C ASN A 297 -2.02 -24.42 -12.59
N THR A 298 -2.20 -23.21 -12.08
CA THR A 298 -3.28 -22.77 -11.20
C THR A 298 -3.71 -21.36 -11.61
N ASP A 299 -4.86 -20.92 -11.11
CA ASP A 299 -5.23 -19.50 -11.09
C ASP A 299 -4.27 -18.67 -10.23
N HIS A 300 -4.42 -17.34 -10.29
CA HIS A 300 -3.72 -16.44 -9.37
C HIS A 300 -4.51 -16.24 -8.08
N THR A 301 -5.85 -16.25 -8.13
CA THR A 301 -6.74 -15.95 -6.99
C THR A 301 -6.39 -16.76 -5.74
N ASN A 302 -6.36 -18.09 -5.86
CA ASN A 302 -6.13 -19.02 -4.75
C ASN A 302 -4.81 -19.82 -4.88
N LEU A 303 -4.08 -19.70 -5.99
CA LEU A 303 -2.84 -20.46 -6.26
C LEU A 303 -2.97 -21.97 -6.06
N GLY A 304 -4.17 -22.53 -6.29
CA GLY A 304 -4.44 -23.95 -6.06
C GLY A 304 -4.38 -24.40 -4.59
N GLU A 305 -4.47 -23.49 -3.62
CA GLU A 305 -4.58 -23.84 -2.18
C GLU A 305 -5.84 -24.65 -1.87
N CYS A 306 -6.88 -24.53 -2.71
CA CYS A 306 -8.11 -25.29 -2.61
C CYS A 306 -8.28 -26.18 -3.85
N GLU A 307 -8.34 -27.50 -3.66
CA GLU A 307 -8.57 -28.48 -4.73
C GLU A 307 -9.88 -28.18 -5.49
N ASP A 308 -9.85 -28.34 -6.82
CA ASP A 308 -10.98 -28.11 -7.74
C ASP A 308 -11.62 -26.70 -7.66
N SER A 309 -10.85 -25.70 -7.23
CA SER A 309 -11.26 -24.30 -7.16
C SER A 309 -10.20 -23.38 -7.80
N GLY A 310 -10.58 -22.14 -8.11
CA GLY A 310 -9.72 -21.21 -8.83
C GLY A 310 -9.88 -21.28 -10.34
N TYR A 311 -10.18 -20.14 -10.96
CA TYR A 311 -10.35 -20.05 -12.41
C TYR A 311 -9.75 -18.79 -12.97
N PHE A 312 -9.30 -18.85 -14.21
CA PHE A 312 -8.78 -17.71 -14.96
C PHE A 312 -9.27 -17.77 -16.41
N MET A 313 -9.13 -16.66 -17.13
CA MET A 313 -9.42 -16.63 -18.58
C MET A 313 -8.15 -16.88 -19.37
N HIS A 314 -8.20 -17.81 -20.31
CA HIS A 314 -7.08 -18.21 -21.15
C HIS A 314 -7.41 -18.10 -22.64
N PHE A 315 -6.55 -17.41 -23.39
CA PHE A 315 -6.55 -17.39 -24.83
C PHE A 315 -5.43 -18.30 -25.35
N ASN A 316 -5.82 -19.44 -25.93
CA ASN A 316 -4.89 -20.44 -26.46
C ASN A 316 -4.32 -19.99 -27.81
N THR A 317 -3.00 -19.77 -27.87
CA THR A 317 -2.28 -19.38 -29.10
C THR A 317 -1.51 -20.54 -29.73
N SER A 318 -1.52 -21.74 -29.15
CA SER A 318 -0.87 -22.93 -29.71
C SER A 318 -1.51 -23.37 -31.05
N ALA A 319 -2.81 -23.16 -31.23
CA ALA A 319 -3.57 -23.43 -32.45
C ALA A 319 -4.08 -22.13 -33.11
N GLY A 320 -4.39 -22.17 -34.41
CA GLY A 320 -4.83 -21.00 -35.19
C GLY A 320 -3.76 -20.38 -36.11
N ALA A 321 -4.16 -19.36 -36.86
CA ALA A 321 -3.29 -18.62 -37.76
C ALA A 321 -2.68 -17.39 -37.06
N GLU A 322 -1.54 -16.91 -37.54
CA GLU A 322 -1.01 -15.60 -37.16
C GLU A 322 -2.07 -14.51 -37.36
N GLY A 323 -2.22 -13.63 -36.37
CA GLY A 323 -3.21 -12.57 -36.39
C GLY A 323 -4.59 -12.97 -35.89
N ASN A 324 -4.83 -14.25 -35.55
CA ASN A 324 -6.05 -14.65 -34.85
C ASN A 324 -6.19 -13.87 -33.54
N THR A 325 -7.40 -13.38 -33.28
CA THR A 325 -7.68 -12.62 -32.05
C THR A 325 -8.83 -13.20 -31.25
N ALA A 326 -8.80 -12.92 -29.95
CA ALA A 326 -9.86 -13.21 -28.99
C ALA A 326 -10.15 -11.97 -28.14
N MET A 327 -11.42 -11.55 -28.06
CA MET A 327 -11.87 -10.37 -27.32
C MET A 327 -12.73 -10.75 -26.12
N LEU A 328 -12.29 -10.34 -24.93
CA LEU A 328 -13.07 -10.40 -23.70
C LEU A 328 -13.44 -8.97 -23.27
N GLU A 329 -14.72 -8.65 -23.23
CA GLU A 329 -15.22 -7.32 -22.86
C GLU A 329 -15.88 -7.33 -21.48
N SER A 330 -15.58 -6.34 -20.64
CA SER A 330 -16.32 -6.12 -19.38
C SER A 330 -17.81 -5.86 -19.65
N ARG A 331 -18.66 -5.95 -18.62
CA ARG A 331 -19.99 -5.31 -18.68
C ARG A 331 -19.88 -3.80 -18.93
N ILE A 332 -21.00 -3.14 -19.19
CA ILE A 332 -21.01 -1.66 -19.28
C ILE A 332 -20.75 -1.07 -17.89
N LEU A 333 -19.75 -0.19 -17.83
CA LEU A 333 -19.29 0.52 -16.65
C LEU A 333 -19.64 2.01 -16.75
N TYR A 334 -19.84 2.66 -15.61
CA TYR A 334 -20.32 4.04 -15.50
C TYR A 334 -19.36 4.87 -14.63
N PRO A 335 -18.41 5.60 -15.22
CA PRO A 335 -17.44 6.40 -14.47
C PRO A 335 -18.06 7.65 -13.84
N LYS A 336 -17.44 8.13 -12.75
CA LYS A 336 -17.85 9.26 -11.91
C LYS A 336 -16.77 10.34 -11.78
N ARG A 337 -15.48 10.02 -12.00
CA ARG A 337 -14.33 10.93 -11.76
C ARG A 337 -13.54 11.30 -13.01
N GLY A 338 -13.61 10.46 -14.07
CA GLY A 338 -12.97 10.74 -15.36
C GLY A 338 -11.54 10.22 -15.52
N PHE A 339 -11.02 9.49 -14.53
CA PHE A 339 -9.76 8.76 -14.59
C PHE A 339 -9.92 7.43 -13.87
N GLN A 340 -9.23 6.40 -14.34
CA GLN A 340 -9.28 5.07 -13.77
C GLN A 340 -7.92 4.39 -13.78
N CYS A 341 -7.76 3.42 -12.90
CA CYS A 341 -6.68 2.46 -12.93
C CYS A 341 -7.27 1.06 -13.09
N LEU A 342 -6.99 0.47 -14.25
CA LEU A 342 -7.23 -0.95 -14.49
C LEU A 342 -6.00 -1.72 -14.01
N GLN A 343 -6.20 -2.79 -13.26
CA GLN A 343 -5.14 -3.71 -12.89
C GLN A 343 -5.60 -5.15 -13.07
N PHE A 344 -4.65 -6.04 -13.35
CA PHE A 344 -4.90 -7.47 -13.51
C PHE A 344 -3.58 -8.22 -13.47
N TYR A 345 -3.65 -9.51 -13.19
CA TYR A 345 -2.53 -10.42 -13.32
C TYR A 345 -2.54 -11.06 -14.70
N PHE A 346 -1.36 -11.17 -15.32
CA PHE A 346 -1.15 -11.67 -16.67
C PHE A 346 -0.08 -12.76 -16.69
N TYR A 347 -0.36 -13.85 -17.41
CA TYR A 347 0.59 -14.95 -17.61
C TYR A 347 0.75 -15.23 -19.11
N ASN A 348 1.98 -15.36 -19.58
CA ASN A 348 2.27 -15.73 -20.97
C ASN A 348 3.04 -17.07 -21.01
N SER A 349 2.36 -18.14 -21.41
CA SER A 349 2.93 -19.45 -21.75
C SER A 349 3.10 -19.67 -23.26
N GLY A 350 2.75 -18.66 -24.06
CA GLY A 350 2.83 -18.68 -25.51
C GLY A 350 4.19 -18.23 -26.04
N HIS A 351 4.18 -17.60 -27.22
CA HIS A 351 5.38 -17.05 -27.83
C HIS A 351 5.56 -15.57 -27.45
N GLU A 352 6.79 -15.03 -27.53
CA GLU A 352 7.08 -13.60 -27.26
C GLU A 352 6.43 -12.63 -28.25
N SER A 353 5.96 -13.13 -29.39
CA SER A 353 5.23 -12.34 -30.40
C SER A 353 3.72 -12.36 -30.20
N ASP A 354 3.21 -13.18 -29.28
CA ASP A 354 1.82 -13.09 -28.84
C ASP A 354 1.63 -11.80 -28.05
N GLN A 355 0.48 -11.14 -28.23
CA GLN A 355 0.25 -9.81 -27.69
C GLN A 355 -1.10 -9.74 -26.98
N LEU A 356 -1.10 -9.14 -25.78
CA LEU A 356 -2.31 -8.67 -25.14
C LEU A 356 -2.44 -7.17 -25.39
N SER A 357 -3.63 -6.71 -25.75
CA SER A 357 -3.92 -5.28 -25.89
C SER A 357 -5.17 -4.92 -25.10
N VAL A 358 -5.12 -3.79 -24.42
CA VAL A 358 -6.23 -3.23 -23.65
C VAL A 358 -6.84 -2.09 -24.45
N TRP A 359 -8.14 -2.20 -24.71
CA TRP A 359 -8.93 -1.22 -25.41
C TRP A 359 -10.07 -0.73 -24.51
N VAL A 360 -10.59 0.44 -24.86
CA VAL A 360 -11.84 0.96 -24.29
C VAL A 360 -12.85 1.11 -25.41
N ARG A 361 -14.04 0.56 -25.22
CA ARG A 361 -15.21 0.81 -26.08
C ARG A 361 -16.12 1.81 -25.38
N GLU A 362 -16.08 3.09 -25.80
CA GLU A 362 -16.84 4.17 -25.17
C GLU A 362 -18.14 4.45 -25.93
N TYR A 363 -19.25 4.59 -25.21
CA TYR A 363 -20.58 4.78 -25.81
C TYR A 363 -21.09 6.20 -25.55
N THR A 364 -21.33 6.94 -26.63
CA THR A 364 -21.84 8.31 -26.58
C THR A 364 -23.19 8.42 -27.30
N SER A 365 -23.86 9.56 -27.17
CA SER A 365 -25.08 9.84 -27.94
C SER A 365 -24.82 9.87 -29.45
N VAL A 366 -23.62 10.27 -29.88
CA VAL A 366 -23.19 10.32 -31.29
C VAL A 366 -22.81 8.92 -31.81
N HIS A 367 -22.20 8.09 -30.94
CA HIS A 367 -21.77 6.74 -31.27
C HIS A 367 -22.43 5.71 -30.33
N PRO A 368 -23.74 5.43 -30.50
CA PRO A 368 -24.48 4.53 -29.62
C PRO A 368 -24.03 3.06 -29.71
N SER A 369 -23.39 2.68 -30.82
CA SER A 369 -22.74 1.36 -31.01
C SER A 369 -21.36 1.25 -30.34
N GLY A 370 -20.86 2.36 -29.79
CA GLY A 370 -19.55 2.47 -29.15
C GLY A 370 -18.40 2.70 -30.13
N THR A 371 -17.37 3.41 -29.68
CA THR A 371 -16.12 3.65 -30.40
C THR A 371 -14.99 2.97 -29.66
N LEU A 372 -14.22 2.12 -30.35
CA LEU A 372 -13.03 1.46 -29.81
C LEU A 372 -11.82 2.40 -29.86
N ARG A 373 -11.10 2.48 -28.75
CA ARG A 373 -9.82 3.20 -28.61
C ARG A 373 -8.79 2.27 -27.96
N LEU A 374 -7.67 2.06 -28.64
CA LEU A 374 -6.53 1.36 -28.06
C LEU A 374 -5.97 2.20 -26.92
N ILE A 375 -5.75 1.59 -25.77
CA ILE A 375 -5.12 2.25 -24.62
C ILE A 375 -3.67 1.80 -24.51
N GLU A 376 -3.45 0.49 -24.46
CA GLU A 376 -2.12 -0.06 -24.20
C GLU A 376 -1.92 -1.39 -24.91
N GLU A 377 -0.70 -1.59 -25.39
CA GLU A 377 -0.21 -2.85 -25.93
C GLU A 377 0.79 -3.46 -24.95
N ILE A 378 0.45 -4.63 -24.42
CA ILE A 378 1.28 -5.37 -23.47
C ILE A 378 2.04 -6.44 -24.25
N LYS A 379 3.34 -6.17 -24.42
CA LYS A 379 4.29 -7.10 -25.02
C LYS A 379 5.04 -7.76 -23.88
N GLY A 380 4.62 -8.97 -23.50
CA GLY A 380 5.27 -9.73 -22.44
C GLY A 380 6.01 -10.91 -23.04
N SER A 381 7.32 -11.00 -22.83
CA SER A 381 8.04 -12.26 -23.06
C SER A 381 7.42 -13.37 -22.21
N PRO A 382 7.47 -14.64 -22.66
CA PRO A 382 6.96 -15.75 -21.89
C PRO A 382 7.60 -15.76 -20.49
N ALA A 383 6.76 -15.94 -19.48
CA ALA A 383 7.15 -15.88 -18.08
C ALA A 383 6.48 -17.03 -17.34
N SER A 384 7.24 -17.68 -16.47
CA SER A 384 6.76 -18.80 -15.67
C SER A 384 6.03 -18.36 -14.38
N TYR A 385 5.56 -17.12 -14.32
CA TYR A 385 4.95 -16.50 -13.13
C TYR A 385 3.90 -15.46 -13.53
N TRP A 386 2.97 -15.14 -12.63
CA TRP A 386 1.96 -14.12 -12.85
C TRP A 386 2.54 -12.70 -12.73
N GLN A 387 2.24 -11.86 -13.71
CA GLN A 387 2.73 -10.48 -13.79
C GLN A 387 1.60 -9.51 -13.50
N LEU A 388 1.77 -8.65 -12.51
CA LEU A 388 0.81 -7.58 -12.20
C LEU A 388 0.99 -6.41 -13.18
N HIS A 389 -0.06 -6.08 -13.92
CA HIS A 389 -0.12 -4.91 -14.80
C HIS A 389 -1.06 -3.84 -14.26
N HIS A 390 -0.72 -2.57 -14.51
CA HIS A 390 -1.56 -1.42 -14.26
C HIS A 390 -1.67 -0.61 -15.55
N VAL A 391 -2.89 -0.27 -15.96
CA VAL A 391 -3.21 0.48 -17.18
C VAL A 391 -4.03 1.71 -16.80
N SER A 392 -3.47 2.89 -17.05
CA SER A 392 -4.15 4.17 -16.76
C SER A 392 -5.20 4.48 -17.81
N LEU A 393 -6.44 4.72 -17.39
CA LEU A 393 -7.55 5.11 -18.25
C LEU A 393 -8.04 6.53 -17.93
N ASN A 394 -8.65 7.20 -18.91
CA ASN A 394 -9.20 8.54 -18.78
C ASN A 394 -10.59 8.64 -19.44
N VAL A 395 -11.49 7.75 -19.06
CA VAL A 395 -12.81 7.59 -19.69
C VAL A 395 -13.87 8.35 -18.90
N THR A 396 -14.77 9.04 -19.61
CA THR A 396 -15.78 9.92 -18.98
C THR A 396 -17.22 9.52 -19.31
N SER A 397 -17.45 8.83 -20.43
CA SER A 397 -18.76 8.26 -20.76
C SER A 397 -18.83 6.79 -20.33
N LYS A 398 -20.03 6.20 -20.36
CA LYS A 398 -20.18 4.75 -20.11
C LYS A 398 -19.35 3.95 -21.11
N PHE A 399 -18.69 2.89 -20.66
CA PHE A 399 -17.72 2.16 -21.48
C PHE A 399 -17.62 0.67 -21.13
N ARG A 400 -16.91 -0.08 -21.97
CA ARG A 400 -16.38 -1.41 -21.66
C ARG A 400 -14.86 -1.37 -21.73
N VAL A 401 -14.19 -2.10 -20.84
CA VAL A 401 -12.80 -2.51 -21.02
C VAL A 401 -12.79 -3.73 -21.93
N VAL A 402 -11.90 -3.76 -22.91
CA VAL A 402 -11.80 -4.85 -23.89
C VAL A 402 -10.37 -5.39 -23.87
N PHE A 403 -10.22 -6.64 -23.44
CA PHE A 403 -8.98 -7.38 -23.49
C PHE A 403 -8.93 -8.15 -24.81
N ARG A 404 -8.00 -7.76 -25.68
CA ARG A 404 -7.80 -8.41 -26.98
C ARG A 404 -6.47 -9.14 -27.00
N GLY A 405 -6.51 -10.46 -26.98
CA GLY A 405 -5.37 -11.31 -27.27
C GLY A 405 -5.18 -11.45 -28.77
N THR A 406 -3.93 -11.41 -29.25
CA THR A 406 -3.56 -11.61 -30.65
C THR A 406 -2.43 -12.63 -30.73
N ARG A 407 -2.63 -13.68 -31.54
CA ARG A 407 -1.59 -14.66 -31.84
C ARG A 407 -0.53 -14.06 -32.76
N GLY A 408 0.73 -14.16 -32.35
CA GLY A 408 1.89 -13.72 -33.13
C GLY A 408 2.32 -14.72 -34.20
N SER A 409 3.39 -14.37 -34.90
CA SER A 409 4.00 -15.19 -35.96
C SER A 409 4.78 -16.40 -35.46
N GLY A 410 5.08 -16.45 -34.16
CA GLY A 410 5.95 -17.48 -33.58
C GLY A 410 5.22 -18.78 -33.28
N LEU A 411 6.00 -19.86 -33.09
CA LEU A 411 5.47 -21.13 -32.61
C LEU A 411 5.16 -21.00 -31.11
N SER A 412 3.88 -21.08 -30.76
CA SER A 412 3.39 -21.05 -29.38
C SER A 412 3.04 -22.45 -28.89
N HIS A 413 3.31 -22.71 -27.61
CA HIS A 413 2.97 -23.97 -26.94
C HIS A 413 1.86 -23.82 -25.89
N GLY A 414 1.42 -22.60 -25.61
CA GLY A 414 0.41 -22.27 -24.60
C GLY A 414 -0.45 -21.10 -25.06
N GLY A 415 -0.41 -20.01 -24.30
CA GLY A 415 -1.11 -18.79 -24.67
C GLY A 415 -1.07 -17.70 -23.60
N LEU A 416 -2.10 -16.86 -23.61
CA LEU A 416 -2.23 -15.68 -22.77
C LEU A 416 -3.29 -15.91 -21.70
N SER A 417 -2.97 -15.69 -20.43
CA SER A 417 -3.92 -15.84 -19.33
C SER A 417 -4.07 -14.56 -18.54
N ILE A 418 -5.28 -14.25 -18.09
CA ILE A 418 -5.57 -13.10 -17.22
C ILE A 418 -6.42 -13.52 -16.03
N ASP A 419 -6.16 -12.91 -14.88
CA ASP A 419 -6.87 -13.15 -13.63
C ASP A 419 -6.88 -11.91 -12.72
N ASP A 420 -7.69 -11.91 -11.67
CA ASP A 420 -7.76 -10.88 -10.63
C ASP A 420 -7.87 -9.44 -11.17
N ILE A 421 -8.80 -9.25 -12.11
CA ILE A 421 -9.06 -7.96 -12.74
C ILE A 421 -9.73 -7.04 -11.71
N ASN A 422 -9.12 -5.89 -11.45
CA ASN A 422 -9.73 -4.84 -10.63
C ASN A 422 -9.72 -3.52 -11.39
N LEU A 423 -10.82 -2.78 -11.28
CA LEU A 423 -10.96 -1.46 -11.86
C LEU A 423 -11.47 -0.48 -10.80
N SER A 424 -10.74 0.62 -10.65
CA SER A 424 -11.10 1.70 -9.75
C SER A 424 -10.83 3.07 -10.38
N GLU A 425 -11.61 4.08 -9.99
CA GLU A 425 -11.39 5.48 -10.35
C GLU A 425 -10.32 6.12 -9.45
N THR A 426 -9.13 5.53 -9.50
CA THR A 426 -7.92 5.94 -8.78
C THR A 426 -6.79 6.17 -9.77
N GLN A 427 -5.72 6.84 -9.34
CA GLN A 427 -4.50 6.90 -10.15
C GLN A 427 -3.77 5.56 -10.06
N CYS A 428 -3.17 5.12 -11.17
CA CYS A 428 -2.25 3.98 -11.12
C CYS A 428 -0.93 4.36 -10.43
N PRO A 429 -0.26 3.40 -9.76
CA PRO A 429 1.11 3.60 -9.33
C PRO A 429 2.00 3.89 -10.53
N GLN A 430 3.00 4.75 -10.36
CA GLN A 430 3.90 5.13 -11.45
C GLN A 430 4.86 4.00 -11.81
N HIS A 431 5.34 3.27 -10.80
CA HIS A 431 6.29 2.17 -10.97
C HIS A 431 5.93 0.99 -10.07
N ILE A 432 6.39 -0.19 -10.45
CA ILE A 432 6.19 -1.43 -9.72
C ILE A 432 7.55 -2.09 -9.55
N TRP A 433 7.93 -2.34 -8.30
CA TRP A 433 9.08 -3.18 -8.00
C TRP A 433 8.60 -4.57 -7.58
N HIS A 434 8.71 -5.53 -8.50
CA HIS A 434 8.44 -6.93 -8.25
C HIS A 434 9.70 -7.63 -7.75
N ILE A 435 9.65 -8.19 -6.54
CA ILE A 435 10.75 -8.95 -5.94
C ILE A 435 10.31 -10.41 -5.88
N ARG A 436 10.97 -11.26 -6.67
CA ARG A 436 10.72 -12.71 -6.74
C ARG A 436 11.61 -13.48 -5.77
N ASN A 437 11.22 -14.72 -5.47
CA ASN A 437 11.93 -15.61 -4.55
C ASN A 437 12.09 -14.97 -3.15
N PHE A 438 11.05 -14.28 -2.70
CA PHE A 438 11.09 -13.44 -1.52
C PHE A 438 11.21 -14.26 -0.23
N THR A 439 10.65 -15.47 -0.18
CA THR A 439 10.77 -16.39 0.96
C THR A 439 12.22 -16.80 1.17
N HIS A 440 12.97 -17.05 0.07
CA HIS A 440 14.40 -17.32 0.18
C HIS A 440 15.15 -16.10 0.71
N LEU A 441 14.86 -14.90 0.21
CA LEU A 441 15.47 -13.67 0.72
C LEU A 441 15.16 -13.48 2.21
N LEU A 442 13.92 -13.72 2.64
CA LEU A 442 13.49 -13.61 4.04
C LEU A 442 14.24 -14.58 4.96
N ASN A 443 14.54 -15.79 4.46
CA ASN A 443 15.24 -16.82 5.23
C ASN A 443 16.76 -16.66 5.26
N THR A 444 17.35 -15.97 4.28
CA THR A 444 18.81 -15.93 4.08
C THR A 444 19.44 -14.56 4.30
N SER A 445 18.67 -13.48 4.20
CA SER A 445 19.19 -12.12 4.35
C SER A 445 19.56 -11.85 5.82
N PRO A 446 20.81 -11.45 6.12
CA PRO A 446 21.17 -11.03 7.47
C PRO A 446 20.50 -9.69 7.81
N ALA A 447 20.35 -9.38 9.10
CA ALA A 447 19.97 -8.04 9.52
C ALA A 447 21.10 -7.03 9.20
N GLY A 448 20.74 -5.77 8.97
CA GLY A 448 21.67 -4.69 8.64
C GLY A 448 22.02 -4.59 7.14
N THR A 449 23.04 -3.80 6.82
CA THR A 449 23.34 -3.36 5.44
C THR A 449 23.66 -4.50 4.47
N ALA A 450 24.07 -5.67 4.98
CA ALA A 450 24.35 -6.86 4.20
C ALA A 450 23.09 -7.59 3.69
N GLY A 451 21.92 -7.39 4.31
CA GLY A 451 20.63 -7.94 3.86
C GLY A 451 19.75 -6.94 3.11
N ARG A 452 20.32 -5.79 2.73
CA ARG A 452 19.63 -4.75 1.97
C ARG A 452 19.69 -5.06 0.48
N ILE A 453 18.53 -4.98 -0.18
CA ILE A 453 18.38 -5.04 -1.62
C ILE A 453 17.91 -3.68 -2.17
N TYR A 454 18.15 -3.44 -3.45
CA TYR A 454 17.77 -2.20 -4.12
C TYR A 454 16.87 -2.46 -5.30
N SER A 455 15.92 -1.56 -5.53
CA SER A 455 15.07 -1.55 -6.72
C SER A 455 15.88 -1.23 -7.98
N PRO A 456 15.34 -1.50 -9.17
CA PRO A 456 15.77 -0.82 -10.39
C PRO A 456 15.68 0.71 -10.25
N PRO A 457 16.41 1.49 -11.07
CA PRO A 457 16.23 2.94 -11.11
C PRO A 457 14.89 3.30 -11.75
N PHE A 458 14.24 4.33 -11.21
CA PHE A 458 12.98 4.87 -11.71
C PHE A 458 13.09 6.38 -11.93
N TYR A 459 12.19 6.94 -12.74
CA TYR A 459 12.05 8.39 -12.93
C TYR A 459 10.68 8.86 -12.42
N SER A 460 10.65 9.90 -11.60
CA SER A 460 9.40 10.55 -11.16
C SER A 460 8.71 11.24 -12.35
N ARG A 461 7.43 11.64 -12.17
CA ARG A 461 6.70 12.46 -13.16
C ARG A 461 7.40 13.78 -13.47
N THR A 462 8.09 14.34 -12.49
CA THR A 462 8.86 15.60 -12.59
C THR A 462 10.27 15.39 -13.14
N GLY A 463 10.69 14.15 -13.38
CA GLY A 463 11.95 13.80 -14.04
C GLY A 463 13.12 13.49 -13.12
N TYR A 464 12.95 13.49 -11.79
CA TYR A 464 13.98 13.07 -10.83
C TYR A 464 14.19 11.56 -10.90
N ALA A 465 15.44 11.12 -10.97
CA ALA A 465 15.76 9.71 -10.84
C ALA A 465 15.78 9.31 -9.36
N PHE A 466 15.19 8.15 -9.04
CA PHE A 466 15.17 7.61 -7.68
C PHE A 466 15.32 6.09 -7.64
N GLN A 467 15.68 5.59 -6.47
CA GLN A 467 15.80 4.17 -6.15
C GLN A 467 15.25 3.91 -4.74
N VAL A 468 14.68 2.74 -4.51
CA VAL A 468 14.21 2.31 -3.20
C VAL A 468 15.11 1.20 -2.68
N SER A 469 15.46 1.25 -1.40
CA SER A 469 16.14 0.17 -0.70
C SER A 469 15.17 -0.56 0.23
N LEU A 470 15.34 -1.87 0.36
CA LEU A 470 14.57 -2.71 1.28
C LEU A 470 15.55 -3.57 2.09
N TYR A 471 15.50 -3.47 3.40
CA TYR A 471 16.15 -4.41 4.30
C TYR A 471 15.18 -5.56 4.57
N VAL A 472 15.47 -6.73 4.03
CA VAL A 472 14.55 -7.87 4.08
C VAL A 472 14.42 -8.43 5.50
N ASN A 473 15.50 -8.38 6.29
CA ASN A 473 15.50 -8.82 7.70
C ASN A 473 15.76 -7.67 8.68
N GLY A 474 15.45 -6.45 8.25
CA GLY A 474 15.56 -5.24 9.08
C GLY A 474 16.96 -4.67 9.18
N THR A 475 17.04 -3.53 9.87
CA THR A 475 18.31 -2.90 10.22
C THR A 475 18.98 -3.67 11.35
N THR A 476 20.24 -3.37 11.65
CA THR A 476 20.96 -4.00 12.77
C THR A 476 20.23 -3.79 14.10
N ASP A 477 19.62 -2.61 14.28
CA ASP A 477 18.97 -2.20 15.51
C ASP A 477 17.50 -2.68 15.60
N ASN A 478 16.88 -3.02 14.47
CA ASN A 478 15.49 -3.48 14.40
C ASN A 478 15.32 -4.71 13.50
N PRO A 479 15.85 -5.89 13.90
CA PRO A 479 15.73 -7.12 13.13
C PRO A 479 14.29 -7.65 13.08
N PHE A 480 13.99 -8.55 12.15
CA PHE A 480 12.65 -9.14 11.93
C PHE A 480 11.55 -8.15 11.52
N ASN A 481 11.95 -6.95 11.12
CA ASN A 481 11.11 -5.93 10.54
C ASN A 481 11.59 -5.63 9.12
N LEU A 482 10.69 -5.44 8.17
CA LEU A 482 11.07 -4.83 6.92
C LEU A 482 11.43 -3.38 7.19
N ALA A 483 12.52 -2.89 6.59
CA ALA A 483 12.84 -1.47 6.54
C ALA A 483 12.91 -1.01 5.10
N ILE A 484 12.41 0.19 4.81
CA ILE A 484 12.32 0.71 3.44
C ILE A 484 12.75 2.17 3.39
N TYR A 485 13.59 2.53 2.42
CA TYR A 485 14.10 3.89 2.26
C TYR A 485 14.09 4.33 0.80
N LEU A 486 13.73 5.59 0.58
CA LEU A 486 13.74 6.25 -0.72
C LEU A 486 15.02 7.08 -0.87
N HIS A 487 15.69 6.92 -2.02
CA HIS A 487 16.91 7.63 -2.38
C HIS A 487 16.73 8.35 -3.70
N LEU A 488 17.17 9.60 -3.80
CA LEU A 488 17.44 10.21 -5.10
C LEU A 488 18.74 9.66 -5.67
N ILE A 489 18.81 9.46 -6.98
CA ILE A 489 20.01 8.96 -7.68
C ILE A 489 20.36 9.89 -8.84
N SER A 490 21.62 9.90 -9.26
CA SER A 490 22.05 10.69 -10.42
C SER A 490 21.28 10.25 -11.67
N GLY A 491 20.58 11.19 -12.30
CA GLY A 491 19.72 10.97 -13.46
C GLY A 491 20.13 11.78 -14.68
N ALA A 492 19.60 11.41 -15.85
CA ALA A 492 19.87 12.10 -17.11
C ALA A 492 19.31 13.54 -17.15
N ASN A 493 18.33 13.85 -16.30
CA ASN A 493 17.63 15.14 -16.29
C ASN A 493 18.24 16.12 -15.27
N ASP A 494 19.19 15.70 -14.44
CA ASP A 494 19.62 16.42 -13.23
C ASP A 494 20.12 17.85 -13.49
N ASP A 495 20.67 18.12 -14.67
CA ASP A 495 21.13 19.45 -15.09
C ASP A 495 19.99 20.46 -15.32
N GLN A 496 18.77 19.97 -15.54
CA GLN A 496 17.58 20.79 -15.82
C GLN A 496 16.61 20.86 -14.64
N LEU A 497 16.84 20.07 -13.60
CA LEU A 497 15.96 19.97 -12.43
C LEU A 497 16.32 21.02 -11.36
N GLN A 498 15.33 21.39 -10.56
CA GLN A 498 15.52 22.23 -9.40
C GLN A 498 16.23 21.44 -8.28
N TRP A 499 17.19 22.06 -7.60
CA TRP A 499 17.88 21.47 -6.45
C TRP A 499 18.01 22.49 -5.31
N PRO A 500 17.84 22.08 -4.03
CA PRO A 500 17.40 20.76 -3.56
C PRO A 500 16.01 20.36 -4.06
N CYS A 501 15.74 19.05 -4.13
CA CYS A 501 14.48 18.50 -4.63
C CYS A 501 13.31 18.94 -3.73
N ALA A 502 12.41 19.75 -4.27
CA ALA A 502 11.40 20.44 -3.48
C ALA A 502 10.04 19.74 -3.51
N TRP A 503 9.59 19.31 -2.34
CA TRP A 503 8.22 18.88 -2.04
C TRP A 503 7.69 17.76 -2.94
N GLN A 504 8.53 16.78 -3.28
CA GLN A 504 8.12 15.57 -3.97
C GLN A 504 7.76 14.50 -2.93
N GLN A 505 6.52 14.00 -2.95
CA GLN A 505 6.10 12.94 -2.04
C GLN A 505 6.31 11.57 -2.70
N GLY A 506 7.30 10.83 -2.20
CA GLY A 506 7.52 9.43 -2.55
C GLY A 506 6.67 8.50 -1.68
N THR A 507 5.75 7.78 -2.29
CA THR A 507 4.87 6.79 -1.64
C THR A 507 5.30 5.38 -2.02
N MET A 508 5.49 4.53 -1.01
CA MET A 508 5.90 3.14 -1.13
C MET A 508 4.84 2.25 -0.49
N ILE A 509 4.24 1.36 -1.29
CA ILE A 509 3.14 0.49 -0.86
C ILE A 509 3.55 -0.96 -1.06
N LEU A 510 3.67 -1.72 0.03
CA LEU A 510 3.72 -3.17 -0.04
C LEU A 510 2.30 -3.70 -0.26
N LEU A 511 2.07 -4.26 -1.44
CA LEU A 511 0.76 -4.69 -1.88
C LEU A 511 0.30 -5.94 -1.12
N ASP A 512 -0.86 -5.86 -0.47
CA ASP A 512 -1.65 -7.04 -0.11
C ASP A 512 -2.32 -7.54 -1.40
N GLN A 513 -1.88 -8.69 -1.91
CA GLN A 513 -2.28 -9.24 -3.22
C GLN A 513 -3.64 -9.96 -3.17
N HIS A 514 -4.56 -9.43 -2.35
CA HIS A 514 -5.92 -9.95 -2.28
C HIS A 514 -6.63 -9.77 -3.65
N PRO A 515 -7.38 -10.79 -4.12
CA PRO A 515 -8.12 -10.77 -5.39
C PRO A 515 -9.02 -9.55 -5.57
N ASP A 516 -9.76 -9.19 -4.52
CA ASP A 516 -10.64 -8.02 -4.48
C ASP A 516 -9.92 -6.81 -3.87
N ILE A 517 -9.76 -5.74 -4.66
CA ILE A 517 -9.10 -4.49 -4.24
C ILE A 517 -9.72 -3.88 -2.98
N ARG A 518 -11.01 -4.11 -2.71
CA ARG A 518 -11.72 -3.55 -1.55
C ARG A 518 -11.27 -4.17 -0.22
N GLN A 519 -10.76 -5.41 -0.27
CA GLN A 519 -10.34 -6.21 0.89
C GLN A 519 -8.82 -6.18 1.10
N ARG A 520 -8.09 -5.42 0.28
CA ARG A 520 -6.64 -5.24 0.45
C ARG A 520 -6.35 -4.36 1.65
N MET A 521 -5.49 -4.83 2.54
CA MET A 521 -4.91 -4.05 3.63
C MET A 521 -3.43 -3.80 3.34
N SER A 522 -3.16 -3.10 2.22
CA SER A 522 -1.78 -2.86 1.78
C SER A 522 -1.04 -1.95 2.75
N ASN A 523 0.24 -2.24 3.01
CA ASN A 523 1.03 -1.47 3.96
C ASN A 523 1.73 -0.32 3.23
N GLN A 524 1.49 0.92 3.66
CA GLN A 524 1.94 2.12 2.96
C GLN A 524 2.75 3.05 3.86
N ARG A 525 3.84 3.60 3.32
CA ARG A 525 4.57 4.74 3.90
C ARG A 525 4.89 5.78 2.82
N SER A 526 4.98 7.03 3.24
CA SER A 526 5.35 8.14 2.37
C SER A 526 6.41 9.02 3.02
N VAL A 527 7.32 9.54 2.21
CA VAL A 527 8.32 10.54 2.58
C VAL A 527 8.19 11.71 1.61
N THR A 528 8.33 12.93 2.10
CA THR A 528 8.32 14.14 1.27
C THR A 528 9.66 14.83 1.30
N THR A 529 10.20 15.21 0.14
CA THR A 529 11.49 15.88 0.04
C THR A 529 11.41 17.33 0.52
N ASP A 530 11.82 17.61 1.75
CA ASP A 530 11.91 19.00 2.25
C ASP A 530 13.20 19.65 1.73
N PRO A 531 13.13 20.68 0.85
CA PRO A 531 14.31 21.31 0.29
C PRO A 531 15.16 22.07 1.32
N LEU A 532 14.64 22.30 2.53
CA LEU A 532 15.34 22.97 3.62
C LEU A 532 15.97 21.98 4.60
N GLN A 533 15.70 20.68 4.46
CA GLN A 533 16.28 19.64 5.33
C GLN A 533 17.80 19.59 5.15
N LEU A 534 18.53 19.70 6.26
CA LEU A 534 19.98 19.57 6.30
C LEU A 534 20.36 18.16 6.75
N SER A 535 21.49 17.68 6.24
CA SER A 535 22.16 16.47 6.73
C SER A 535 22.89 16.78 8.03
N ASP A 536 22.64 15.99 9.07
CA ASP A 536 23.25 16.12 10.40
C ASP A 536 24.79 16.04 10.38
N SER A 537 25.35 15.35 9.38
CA SER A 537 26.78 15.05 9.30
C SER A 537 27.60 16.11 8.57
N THR A 538 26.99 16.91 7.68
CA THR A 538 27.74 17.71 6.69
C THR A 538 27.23 19.14 6.52
N SER A 539 26.13 19.54 7.19
CA SER A 539 25.47 20.84 6.98
C SER A 539 25.10 21.12 5.50
N THR A 540 25.05 20.09 4.67
CA THR A 540 24.58 20.14 3.28
C THR A 540 23.09 19.81 3.23
N TYR A 541 22.39 20.26 2.19
CA TYR A 541 20.99 19.88 2.01
C TYR A 541 20.86 18.39 1.73
N PHE A 542 19.98 17.71 2.47
CA PHE A 542 19.80 16.26 2.40
C PHE A 542 19.30 15.81 1.02
N TRP A 543 18.38 16.58 0.44
CA TRP A 543 17.80 16.35 -0.89
C TRP A 543 18.49 17.17 -2.01
N ASP A 544 19.76 17.59 -1.85
CA ASP A 544 20.53 18.18 -2.95
C ASP A 544 20.86 17.12 -4.01
N ARG A 545 21.44 17.57 -5.13
CA ARG A 545 21.83 16.72 -6.25
C ARG A 545 22.74 15.57 -5.79
N PRO A 546 22.45 14.31 -6.16
CA PRO A 546 23.24 13.14 -5.74
C PRO A 546 24.73 13.24 -6.05
N ASP A 547 25.14 13.94 -7.10
CA ASP A 547 26.55 14.18 -7.40
C ASP A 547 27.30 15.02 -6.35
N LYS A 548 26.57 15.81 -5.55
CA LYS A 548 27.12 16.68 -4.50
C LYS A 548 27.10 16.05 -3.12
N VAL A 549 26.02 15.33 -2.80
CA VAL A 549 25.73 14.85 -1.44
C VAL A 549 25.64 13.33 -1.33
N GLY A 550 25.64 12.63 -2.45
CA GLY A 550 25.53 11.17 -2.51
C GLY A 550 26.88 10.47 -2.42
N SER A 551 26.81 9.13 -2.39
CA SER A 551 27.98 8.25 -2.50
C SER A 551 27.91 7.39 -3.76
N MET A 552 29.08 6.95 -4.22
CA MET A 552 29.20 6.15 -5.44
C MET A 552 28.57 4.76 -5.23
N ALA A 553 27.72 4.35 -6.17
CA ALA A 553 27.08 3.06 -6.22
C ALA A 553 27.17 2.46 -7.64
N SER A 554 26.81 1.18 -7.77
CA SER A 554 26.81 0.48 -9.07
C SER A 554 25.48 -0.21 -9.32
N PHE A 555 24.97 -0.10 -10.54
CA PHE A 555 23.85 -0.89 -11.01
C PHE A 555 24.28 -2.36 -11.25
N PRO A 556 23.33 -3.31 -11.34
CA PRO A 556 23.66 -4.71 -11.61
C PRO A 556 24.45 -4.96 -12.90
N ASN A 557 24.36 -4.05 -13.88
CA ASN A 557 25.13 -4.12 -15.13
C ASN A 557 26.58 -3.58 -15.00
N GLY A 558 26.98 -3.12 -13.83
CA GLY A 558 28.31 -2.56 -13.54
C GLY A 558 28.45 -1.05 -13.79
N THR A 559 27.44 -0.37 -14.34
CA THR A 559 27.46 1.09 -14.51
C THR A 559 27.44 1.78 -13.16
N THR A 560 28.38 2.70 -12.94
CA THR A 560 28.47 3.50 -11.71
C THR A 560 27.54 4.70 -11.77
N PHE A 561 27.00 5.10 -10.63
CA PHE A 561 26.11 6.25 -10.46
C PHE A 561 26.26 6.82 -9.04
N MET A 562 25.67 7.98 -8.76
CA MET A 562 25.67 8.58 -7.42
C MET A 562 24.32 8.34 -6.74
N ARG A 563 24.32 7.75 -5.54
CA ARG A 563 23.12 7.56 -4.71
C ARG A 563 23.12 8.58 -3.59
N GLY A 564 22.10 9.43 -3.53
CA GLY A 564 21.89 10.35 -2.43
C GLY A 564 21.58 9.64 -1.10
N PRO A 565 21.52 10.40 0.00
CA PRO A 565 21.00 9.92 1.28
C PRO A 565 19.61 9.29 1.14
N GLY A 566 19.28 8.35 2.03
CA GLY A 566 17.99 7.65 2.05
C GLY A 566 17.09 8.14 3.17
N SER A 567 15.79 8.33 2.90
CA SER A 567 14.82 8.63 3.96
C SER A 567 13.66 7.64 3.90
N GLY A 568 13.25 7.15 5.06
CA GLY A 568 12.31 6.05 5.17
C GLY A 568 12.14 5.59 6.60
N THR A 569 11.83 4.31 6.79
CA THR A 569 11.52 3.74 8.11
C THR A 569 12.23 2.40 8.35
N SER A 570 12.70 2.18 9.58
CA SER A 570 13.18 0.86 10.02
C SER A 570 12.06 -0.11 10.45
N ALA A 571 10.84 0.41 10.64
CA ALA A 571 9.66 -0.31 11.08
C ALA A 571 8.56 -0.26 10.01
N PHE A 572 8.89 -0.69 8.78
CA PHE A 572 7.92 -0.68 7.68
C PHE A 572 6.81 -1.70 7.90
N LEU A 573 7.16 -2.95 8.17
CA LEU A 573 6.23 -4.02 8.48
C LEU A 573 6.93 -5.19 9.19
N THR A 574 6.34 -5.69 10.27
CA THR A 574 6.89 -6.87 10.96
C THR A 574 6.84 -8.11 10.06
N HIS A 575 7.80 -9.03 10.21
CA HIS A 575 7.80 -10.30 9.47
C HIS A 575 6.55 -11.16 9.76
N GLN A 576 5.96 -11.00 10.94
CA GLN A 576 4.73 -11.69 11.28
C GLN A 576 3.53 -11.15 10.50
N ARG A 577 3.37 -9.82 10.41
CA ARG A 577 2.31 -9.21 9.61
C ARG A 577 2.50 -9.46 8.12
N LEU A 578 3.75 -9.46 7.64
CA LEU A 578 4.09 -9.88 6.28
C LEU A 578 3.54 -11.27 5.94
N ARG A 579 3.52 -12.22 6.89
CA ARG A 579 3.02 -13.59 6.70
C ARG A 579 1.51 -13.75 6.96
N SER A 580 0.81 -12.69 7.39
CA SER A 580 -0.57 -12.78 7.86
C SER A 580 -1.65 -12.64 6.75
N ARG A 581 -1.27 -12.07 5.61
CA ARG A 581 -2.16 -11.80 4.46
C ARG A 581 -1.46 -12.16 3.15
N ASN A 582 -1.96 -11.68 2.01
CA ASN A 582 -1.42 -11.99 0.69
C ASN A 582 -0.25 -11.07 0.29
N PHE A 583 0.59 -10.62 1.23
CA PHE A 583 1.75 -9.80 0.87
C PHE A 583 2.77 -10.59 0.07
N VAL A 584 3.08 -11.80 0.53
CA VAL A 584 3.91 -12.78 -0.19
C VAL A 584 2.98 -13.76 -0.88
N LYS A 585 2.92 -13.72 -2.21
CA LYS A 585 2.07 -14.57 -3.05
C LYS A 585 2.89 -15.03 -4.25
N GLU A 586 2.80 -16.31 -4.63
CA GLU A 586 3.67 -16.94 -5.63
C GLU A 586 5.19 -16.74 -5.34
N ASP A 587 5.56 -16.76 -4.05
CA ASP A 587 6.91 -16.44 -3.57
C ASP A 587 7.45 -15.07 -4.05
N GLY A 588 6.54 -14.14 -4.35
CA GLY A 588 6.84 -12.79 -4.80
C GLY A 588 6.15 -11.74 -3.93
N VAL A 589 6.73 -10.53 -3.92
CA VAL A 589 6.12 -9.33 -3.35
C VAL A 589 6.15 -8.19 -4.37
N PHE A 590 5.14 -7.32 -4.30
CA PHE A 590 5.07 -6.12 -5.11
C PHE A 590 5.14 -4.88 -4.22
N ILE A 591 6.11 -4.00 -4.51
CA ILE A 591 6.17 -2.67 -3.94
C ILE A 591 5.75 -1.67 -5.02
N LEU A 592 4.59 -1.05 -4.83
CA LEU A 592 4.06 -0.02 -5.72
C LEU A 592 4.68 1.33 -5.33
N LEU A 593 5.15 2.07 -6.33
CA LEU A 593 5.93 3.29 -6.14
C LEU A 593 5.32 4.45 -6.90
N THR A 594 5.20 5.60 -6.24
CA THR A 594 4.73 6.86 -6.84
C THR A 594 5.55 8.00 -6.26
N MET A 595 6.05 8.90 -7.10
CA MET A 595 6.71 10.14 -6.67
C MET A 595 6.10 11.32 -7.42
N GLU A 596 5.41 12.19 -6.70
CA GLU A 596 4.59 13.28 -7.27
C GLU A 596 4.64 14.59 -6.48
#